data_AF-A0A964U505-F1
#
_entry.id   AF-A0A964U505-F1
#
_cell.length_a   1.000
_cell.length_b   1.000
_cell.length_c   1.000
_cell.angle_alpha   90.00
_cell.angle_beta   90.00
_cell.angle_gamma   90.00
#
_symmetry.space_group_name_H-M   'P 1'
#
loop_
_entity.id
_entity.type
_entity.pdbx_description
1 polymer ?
#
loop_
_entity_poly.entity_id
_entity_poly.type
_entity_poly.pdbx_seq_one_letter_code
_entity_poly.pdbx_strand_id
1 'polypeptide(L)'
;MSSILTKTLHAVAVLTCLWLSVPQLVRHVDWTGYTAFTAEVTGGRRIEPADMALLAPVLDRTRVAPCDVLRNTPLVTLHLYANDLLARQAGVNPLLTADDEALRAQRVAARAVLEDALACSPLDGNLWLSLAIMSRALGDDAATTAHYLAMSAEYTPHEGWIARRRDQLF
;
A
#
# COMPACT_ATOMS: atom_id res chain seq x y z
N MET A 1 -8.80 -48.60 28.70
CA MET A 1 -8.58 -48.84 27.26
C MET A 1 -9.18 -47.68 26.47
N SER A 2 -8.38 -46.67 26.10
CA SER A 2 -8.86 -45.59 25.23
C SER A 2 -9.18 -46.19 23.86
N SER A 3 -10.45 -46.11 23.46
CA SER A 3 -10.97 -46.73 22.24
C SER A 3 -10.29 -46.15 21.00
N ILE A 4 -10.04 -46.98 20.00
CA ILE A 4 -9.53 -46.58 18.67
C ILE A 4 -10.40 -45.46 18.08
N LEU A 5 -11.71 -45.45 18.40
CA LEU A 5 -12.65 -44.41 18.01
C LEU A 5 -12.30 -43.03 18.59
N THR A 6 -11.88 -42.98 19.85
CA THR A 6 -11.53 -41.70 20.52
C THR A 6 -10.26 -41.11 19.93
N LYS A 7 -9.28 -41.98 19.60
CA LYS A 7 -8.01 -41.57 18.97
C LYS A 7 -8.22 -41.04 17.54
N THR A 8 -9.08 -41.70 16.76
CA THR A 8 -9.39 -41.29 15.39
C THR A 8 -10.16 -39.97 15.35
N LEU A 9 -11.16 -39.79 16.22
CA LEU A 9 -11.87 -38.51 16.37
C LEU A 9 -10.93 -37.36 16.75
N HIS A 10 -9.99 -37.58 17.67
CA HIS A 10 -8.99 -36.55 18.02
C HIS A 10 -8.07 -36.23 16.84
N ALA A 11 -7.60 -37.23 16.10
CA ALA A 11 -6.74 -37.01 14.94
C ALA A 11 -7.46 -36.19 13.85
N VAL A 12 -8.74 -36.48 13.58
CA VAL A 12 -9.56 -35.72 12.62
C VAL A 12 -9.78 -34.29 13.11
N ALA A 13 -10.06 -34.08 14.40
CA ALA A 13 -10.21 -32.74 14.98
C ALA A 13 -8.92 -31.91 14.86
N VAL A 14 -7.77 -32.50 15.19
CA VAL A 14 -6.46 -31.83 15.07
C VAL A 14 -6.13 -31.49 13.62
N LEU A 15 -6.33 -32.42 12.69
CA LEU A 15 -6.10 -32.19 11.26
C LEU A 15 -7.01 -31.07 10.71
N THR A 16 -8.27 -31.04 11.15
CA THR A 16 -9.23 -30.01 10.74
C THR A 16 -8.83 -28.64 11.30
N CYS A 17 -8.44 -28.55 12.57
CA CYS A 17 -7.93 -27.33 13.18
C CYS A 17 -6.68 -26.82 12.46
N LEU A 18 -5.73 -27.69 12.13
CA LEU A 18 -4.54 -27.33 11.36
C LEU A 18 -4.92 -26.81 9.97
N TRP A 19 -5.81 -27.51 9.27
CA TRP A 19 -6.26 -27.11 7.93
C TRP A 19 -6.93 -25.73 7.91
N LEU A 20 -7.73 -25.40 8.93
CA LEU A 20 -8.35 -24.08 9.08
C LEU A 20 -7.35 -22.99 9.52
N SER A 21 -6.30 -23.35 10.26
CA SER A 21 -5.33 -22.40 10.83
C SER A 21 -4.19 -22.06 9.86
N VAL A 22 -3.80 -22.97 8.97
CA VAL A 22 -2.69 -22.75 8.02
C VAL A 22 -2.92 -21.52 7.13
N PRO A 23 -4.10 -21.29 6.51
CA PRO A 23 -4.33 -20.09 5.72
C PRO A 23 -4.23 -18.78 6.53
N GLN A 24 -4.65 -18.81 7.80
CA GLN A 24 -4.52 -17.67 8.71
C GLN A 24 -3.06 -17.39 9.04
N LEU A 25 -2.28 -18.45 9.31
CA LEU A 25 -0.86 -18.35 9.59
C LEU A 25 -0.07 -17.82 8.38
N VAL A 26 -0.32 -18.36 7.18
CA VAL A 26 0.32 -17.88 5.95
C VAL A 26 0.02 -16.40 5.74
N ARG A 27 -1.25 -15.99 5.86
CA ARG A 27 -1.61 -14.56 5.76
C ARG A 27 -0.90 -13.70 6.80
N HIS A 28 -0.77 -14.17 8.03
CA HIS A 28 -0.08 -13.44 9.09
C HIS A 28 1.42 -13.29 8.81
N VAL A 29 2.08 -14.36 8.39
CA VAL A 29 3.50 -14.36 8.02
C VAL A 29 3.74 -13.43 6.82
N ASP A 30 2.92 -13.52 5.77
CA ASP A 30 3.00 -12.61 4.61
C ASP A 30 2.92 -11.15 5.04
N TRP A 31 1.91 -10.80 5.85
CA TRP A 31 1.73 -9.42 6.32
C TRP A 31 2.89 -8.96 7.18
N THR A 32 3.46 -9.84 8.00
CA THR A 32 4.66 -9.52 8.78
C THR A 32 5.84 -9.20 7.86
N GLY A 33 6.04 -9.99 6.80
CA GLY A 33 7.03 -9.71 5.76
C GLY A 33 6.83 -8.36 5.08
N TYR A 34 5.59 -8.04 4.70
CA TYR A 34 5.27 -6.74 4.09
C TYR A 34 5.47 -5.56 5.04
N THR A 35 5.10 -5.70 6.33
CA THR A 35 5.35 -4.64 7.31
C THR A 35 6.84 -4.39 7.51
N ALA A 36 7.66 -5.45 7.57
CA ALA A 36 9.11 -5.30 7.62
C ALA A 36 9.64 -4.61 6.36
N PHE A 37 9.15 -5.01 5.19
CA PHE A 37 9.56 -4.38 3.93
C PHE A 37 9.17 -2.91 3.85
N THR A 38 8.00 -2.53 4.38
CA THR A 38 7.62 -1.11 4.46
C THR A 38 8.50 -0.31 5.40
N ALA A 39 8.97 -0.91 6.50
CA ALA A 39 9.92 -0.27 7.40
C ALA A 39 11.28 -0.02 6.69
N GLU A 40 11.72 -0.95 5.84
CA GLU A 40 12.91 -0.74 5.01
C GLU A 40 12.71 0.40 3.99
N VAL A 41 11.59 0.40 3.25
CA VAL A 41 11.26 1.45 2.27
C VAL A 41 11.21 2.82 2.93
N THR A 42 10.48 2.95 4.04
CA THR A 42 10.39 4.21 4.81
C THR A 42 11.72 4.59 5.45
N GLY A 43 12.56 3.62 5.80
CA GLY A 43 13.93 3.82 6.30
C GLY A 43 14.96 4.23 5.25
N GLY A 44 14.55 4.39 3.98
CA GLY A 44 15.42 4.85 2.90
C GLY A 44 16.11 3.72 2.14
N ARG A 45 15.51 2.53 2.07
CA ARG A 45 15.92 1.47 1.13
C ARG A 45 16.11 2.07 -0.27
N ARG A 46 17.20 1.71 -0.93
CA ARG A 46 17.46 2.15 -2.30
C ARG A 46 16.45 1.49 -3.24
N ILE A 47 15.98 2.25 -4.22
CA ILE A 47 15.07 1.75 -5.25
C ILE A 47 15.80 0.68 -6.09
N GLU A 48 15.46 -0.59 -5.87
CA GLU A 48 16.04 -1.75 -6.53
C GLU A 48 15.01 -2.38 -7.48
N PRO A 49 15.22 -2.38 -8.82
CA PRO A 49 14.25 -2.94 -9.76
C PRO A 49 13.83 -4.39 -9.50
N ALA A 50 14.68 -5.18 -8.83
CA ALA A 50 14.40 -6.55 -8.43
C ALA A 50 13.29 -6.67 -7.38
N ASP A 51 13.04 -5.61 -6.60
CA ASP A 51 11.95 -5.55 -5.61
C ASP A 51 10.58 -5.74 -6.26
N MET A 52 10.48 -5.53 -7.58
CA MET A 52 9.23 -5.63 -8.29
C MET A 52 8.60 -7.03 -8.23
N ALA A 53 9.44 -8.07 -8.22
CA ALA A 53 9.01 -9.46 -8.06
C ALA A 53 8.48 -9.74 -6.64
N LEU A 54 9.02 -9.05 -5.62
CA LEU A 54 8.59 -9.20 -4.23
C LEU A 54 7.21 -8.55 -3.98
N LEU A 55 6.91 -7.49 -4.73
CA LEU A 55 5.65 -6.76 -4.62
C LEU A 55 4.51 -7.39 -5.42
N ALA A 56 4.79 -8.21 -6.43
CA ALA A 56 3.74 -8.79 -7.29
C ALA A 56 2.56 -9.40 -6.50
N PRO A 57 2.76 -10.19 -5.41
CA PRO A 57 1.65 -10.77 -4.67
C PRO A 57 0.89 -9.78 -3.78
N VAL A 58 1.45 -8.60 -3.50
CA VAL A 58 0.79 -7.54 -2.72
C VAL A 58 -0.01 -6.62 -3.63
N LEU A 59 0.52 -6.29 -4.81
CA LEU A 59 -0.11 -5.39 -5.77
C LEU A 59 -1.34 -6.01 -6.44
N ASP A 60 -1.39 -7.34 -6.53
CA ASP A 60 -2.56 -8.07 -7.03
C ASP A 60 -3.73 -8.11 -6.02
N ARG A 61 -3.50 -7.71 -4.76
CA ARG A 61 -4.53 -7.70 -3.71
C ARG A 61 -5.39 -6.44 -3.84
N THR A 62 -6.53 -6.56 -4.50
CA THR A 62 -7.39 -5.43 -4.88
C THR A 62 -8.39 -4.94 -3.84
N ARG A 63 -8.32 -5.39 -2.58
CA ARG A 63 -9.11 -4.83 -1.46
C ARG A 63 -8.76 -5.51 -0.14
N VAL A 64 -8.35 -4.73 0.86
CA VAL A 64 -8.35 -5.18 2.25
C VAL A 64 -9.73 -4.87 2.85
N ALA A 65 -10.10 -5.59 3.91
CA ALA A 65 -11.27 -5.22 4.71
C ALA A 65 -11.20 -3.72 5.07
N PRO A 66 -12.32 -2.99 4.97
CA PRO A 66 -12.32 -1.54 5.20
C PRO A 66 -11.71 -1.23 6.58
N CYS A 67 -10.79 -0.28 6.59
CA CYS A 67 -10.23 0.36 7.78
C CYS A 67 -9.33 -0.48 8.69
N ASP A 68 -8.73 -1.55 8.18
CA ASP A 68 -7.61 -2.19 8.86
C ASP A 68 -6.32 -1.36 8.68
N VAL A 69 -6.07 -0.42 9.60
CA VAL A 69 -4.90 0.47 9.59
C VAL A 69 -3.59 -0.31 9.48
N LEU A 70 -3.49 -1.46 10.15
CA LEU A 70 -2.28 -2.30 10.15
C LEU A 70 -1.95 -2.88 8.77
N ARG A 71 -2.93 -2.90 7.86
CA ARG A 71 -2.77 -3.39 6.48
C ARG A 71 -2.79 -2.28 5.45
N ASN A 72 -3.59 -1.24 5.65
CA ASN A 72 -3.72 -0.13 4.72
C ASN A 72 -2.44 0.71 4.63
N THR A 73 -1.77 0.99 5.76
CA THR A 73 -0.52 1.76 5.75
C THR A 73 0.61 1.03 4.99
N PRO A 74 0.86 -0.27 5.22
CA PRO A 74 1.75 -1.04 4.37
C PRO A 74 1.39 -1.00 2.89
N LEU A 75 0.11 -1.21 2.54
CA LEU A 75 -0.30 -1.22 1.14
C LEU A 75 -0.06 0.10 0.43
N VAL A 76 -0.48 1.21 1.03
CA VAL A 76 -0.24 2.55 0.46
C VAL A 76 1.26 2.72 0.19
N THR A 77 2.09 2.40 1.18
CA THR A 77 3.55 2.53 1.06
C THR A 77 4.10 1.69 -0.09
N LEU A 78 3.68 0.42 -0.20
CA LEU A 78 4.16 -0.50 -1.23
C LEU A 78 3.65 -0.14 -2.63
N HIS A 79 2.42 0.36 -2.75
CA HIS A 79 1.89 0.85 -4.03
C HIS A 79 2.62 2.10 -4.51
N LEU A 80 2.95 3.03 -3.61
CA LEU A 80 3.76 4.21 -3.93
C LEU A 80 5.20 3.82 -4.30
N TYR A 81 5.79 2.86 -3.58
CA TYR A 81 7.12 2.35 -3.90
C TYR A 81 7.16 1.64 -5.27
N ALA A 82 6.14 0.86 -5.60
CA ALA A 82 5.98 0.24 -6.92
C ALA A 82 5.86 1.27 -8.05
N ASN A 83 5.15 2.39 -7.83
CA ASN A 83 5.13 3.51 -8.78
C ASN A 83 6.55 4.06 -9.02
N ASP A 84 7.32 4.26 -7.97
CA ASP A 84 8.69 4.79 -8.08
C ASP A 84 9.63 3.80 -8.79
N LEU A 85 9.47 2.50 -8.54
CA LEU A 85 10.19 1.44 -9.25
C LEU A 85 9.89 1.44 -10.74
N LEU A 86 8.60 1.47 -11.13
CA LEU A 86 8.19 1.48 -12.52
C LEU A 86 8.63 2.76 -13.24
N ALA A 87 8.51 3.92 -12.58
CA ALA A 87 8.99 5.18 -13.13
C ALA A 87 10.52 5.14 -13.37
N ARG A 88 11.28 4.55 -12.44
CA ARG A 88 12.72 4.37 -12.60
C ARG A 88 13.07 3.40 -13.73
N GLN A 89 12.32 2.31 -13.89
CA GLN A 89 12.49 1.36 -15.00
C GLN A 89 12.21 2.03 -16.36
N ALA A 90 11.17 2.85 -16.43
CA ALA A 90 10.81 3.62 -17.63
C ALA A 90 11.72 4.85 -17.86
N GLY A 91 12.59 5.21 -16.91
CA GLY A 91 13.47 6.38 -17.02
C GLY A 91 12.74 7.71 -16.96
N VAL A 92 11.57 7.76 -16.31
CA VAL A 92 10.70 8.94 -16.23
C VAL A 92 10.64 9.51 -14.80
N ASN A 93 10.17 10.75 -14.68
CA ASN A 93 9.90 11.34 -13.38
C ASN A 93 8.62 10.73 -12.79
N PRO A 94 8.65 10.10 -11.59
CA PRO A 94 7.48 9.47 -10.98
C PRO A 94 6.33 10.44 -10.68
N LEU A 95 6.64 11.74 -10.59
CA LEU A 95 5.70 12.79 -10.20
C LEU A 95 4.97 13.45 -11.38
N LEU A 96 5.36 13.10 -12.62
CA LEU A 96 4.84 13.70 -13.84
C LEU A 96 4.15 12.64 -14.71
N THR A 97 3.30 13.13 -15.61
CA THR A 97 2.67 12.30 -16.65
C THR A 97 3.73 11.64 -17.52
N ALA A 98 3.50 10.37 -17.84
CA ALA A 98 4.37 9.58 -18.71
C ALA A 98 3.51 8.69 -19.61
N ASP A 99 3.97 8.46 -20.83
CA ASP A 99 3.32 7.56 -21.80
C ASP A 99 3.82 6.12 -21.60
N ASP A 100 3.48 5.55 -20.44
CA ASP A 100 3.78 4.17 -20.07
C ASP A 100 2.54 3.53 -19.44
N GLU A 101 2.01 2.50 -20.10
CA GLU A 101 0.74 1.88 -19.72
C GLU A 101 0.83 1.14 -18.37
N ALA A 102 1.95 0.48 -18.08
CA ALA A 102 2.13 -0.24 -16.82
C ALA A 102 2.23 0.73 -15.64
N LEU A 103 2.97 1.82 -15.82
CA LEU A 103 3.07 2.90 -14.83
C LEU A 103 1.72 3.59 -14.64
N ARG A 104 0.97 3.85 -15.71
CA ARG A 104 -0.38 4.41 -15.63
C ARG A 104 -1.33 3.49 -14.85
N ALA A 105 -1.33 2.19 -15.13
CA ALA A 105 -2.13 1.21 -14.41
C ALA A 105 -1.75 1.16 -12.92
N GLN A 106 -0.46 1.17 -12.59
CA GLN A 106 0.01 1.20 -11.21
C GLN A 106 -0.41 2.48 -10.48
N ARG A 107 -0.36 3.64 -11.15
CA ARG A 107 -0.80 4.93 -10.59
C ARG A 107 -2.30 4.94 -10.28
N VAL A 108 -3.12 4.35 -11.15
CA VAL A 108 -4.56 4.16 -10.90
C VAL A 108 -4.78 3.25 -9.69
N ALA A 109 -4.05 2.13 -9.61
CA ALA A 109 -4.14 1.21 -8.47
C ALA A 109 -3.71 1.89 -7.15
N ALA A 110 -2.61 2.65 -7.16
CA ALA A 110 -2.12 3.39 -6.01
C ALA A 110 -3.13 4.45 -5.54
N ARG A 111 -3.76 5.17 -6.48
CA ARG A 111 -4.84 6.12 -6.18
C ARG A 111 -6.02 5.44 -5.49
N ALA A 112 -6.49 4.31 -6.00
CA ALA A 112 -7.61 3.58 -5.40
C ALA A 112 -7.29 3.14 -3.95
N VAL A 113 -6.06 2.66 -3.71
CA VAL A 113 -5.62 2.27 -2.35
C VAL A 113 -5.52 3.48 -1.42
N LEU A 114 -5.10 4.64 -1.93
CA LEU A 114 -5.09 5.90 -1.17
C LEU A 114 -6.51 6.36 -0.83
N GLU A 115 -7.44 6.29 -1.77
CA GLU A 115 -8.86 6.64 -1.55
C GLU A 115 -9.50 5.72 -0.49
N ASP A 116 -9.22 4.42 -0.55
CA ASP A 116 -9.67 3.44 0.46
C ASP A 116 -9.06 3.73 1.84
N ALA A 117 -7.77 4.05 1.90
CA ALA A 117 -7.11 4.41 3.15
C ALA A 117 -7.68 5.72 3.74
N LEU A 118 -7.97 6.69 2.88
CA LEU A 118 -8.50 7.99 3.26
C LEU A 118 -9.95 7.90 3.75
N ALA A 119 -10.76 6.99 3.20
CA ALA A 119 -12.11 6.73 3.72
C ALA A 119 -12.10 6.33 5.21
N CYS A 120 -10.99 5.76 5.67
CA CYS A 120 -10.78 5.34 7.05
C CYS A 120 -10.06 6.37 7.91
N SER A 121 -9.24 7.21 7.29
CA SER A 121 -8.44 8.26 7.94
C SER A 121 -8.60 9.59 7.20
N PRO A 122 -9.80 10.20 7.20
CA PRO A 122 -10.09 11.37 6.35
C PRO A 122 -9.30 12.62 6.75
N LEU A 123 -8.72 12.65 7.95
CA LEU A 123 -7.92 13.75 8.49
C LEU A 123 -6.41 13.51 8.32
N ASP A 124 -5.98 12.48 7.58
CA ASP A 124 -4.56 12.23 7.33
C ASP A 124 -4.06 13.09 6.15
N GLY A 125 -3.38 14.20 6.46
CA GLY A 125 -2.89 15.11 5.43
C GLY A 125 -1.75 14.54 4.58
N ASN A 126 -1.08 13.47 4.99
CA ASN A 126 -0.11 12.77 4.14
C ASN A 126 -0.83 11.94 3.06
N LEU A 127 -1.94 11.27 3.39
CA LEU A 127 -2.77 10.58 2.38
C LEU A 127 -3.30 11.57 1.34
N TRP A 128 -3.78 12.73 1.77
CA TRP A 128 -4.20 13.80 0.86
C TRP A 128 -3.04 14.31 -0.02
N LEU A 129 -1.84 14.48 0.54
CA LEU A 129 -0.67 14.85 -0.25
C LEU A 129 -0.31 13.78 -1.28
N SER A 130 -0.37 12.51 -0.90
CA SER A 130 -0.14 11.39 -1.82
C SER A 130 -1.17 11.36 -2.94
N LEU A 131 -2.45 11.67 -2.68
CA LEU A 131 -3.47 11.83 -3.72
C LEU A 131 -3.15 12.99 -4.66
N ALA A 132 -2.71 14.14 -4.15
CA ALA A 132 -2.27 15.26 -5.00
C ALA A 132 -1.13 14.87 -5.94
N ILE A 133 -0.14 14.11 -5.43
CA ILE A 133 0.98 13.60 -6.23
C ILE A 133 0.48 12.64 -7.32
N MET A 134 -0.40 11.69 -6.99
CA MET A 134 -0.96 10.76 -7.96
C MET A 134 -1.83 11.47 -9.01
N SER A 135 -2.66 12.43 -8.59
CA SER A 135 -3.50 13.27 -9.44
C SER A 135 -2.65 13.97 -10.51
N ARG A 136 -1.56 14.63 -10.09
CA ARG A 136 -0.62 15.25 -11.03
C ARG A 136 0.05 14.22 -11.95
N ALA A 137 0.54 13.11 -11.40
CA ALA A 137 1.23 12.08 -12.18
C ALA A 137 0.32 11.40 -13.22
N LEU A 138 -1.00 11.42 -12.99
CA LEU A 138 -2.02 10.90 -13.90
C LEU A 138 -2.53 11.96 -14.88
N GLY A 139 -2.16 13.23 -14.72
CA GLY A 139 -2.59 14.32 -15.60
C GLY A 139 -4.04 14.71 -15.37
N ASP A 140 -4.55 14.50 -14.15
CA ASP A 140 -5.88 14.99 -13.75
C ASP A 140 -5.93 16.53 -13.83
N ASP A 141 -7.13 17.08 -13.79
CA ASP A 141 -7.31 18.52 -13.87
C ASP A 141 -6.68 19.27 -12.68
N ALA A 142 -6.33 20.53 -12.91
CA ALA A 142 -5.65 21.35 -11.92
C ALA A 142 -6.51 21.61 -10.67
N ALA A 143 -7.84 21.63 -10.79
CA ALA A 143 -8.73 21.88 -9.66
C ALA A 143 -8.76 20.66 -8.71
N THR A 144 -8.79 19.44 -9.25
CA THR A 144 -8.68 18.20 -8.47
C THR A 144 -7.37 18.14 -7.70
N THR A 145 -6.24 18.43 -8.36
CA THR A 145 -4.92 18.46 -7.70
C THR A 145 -4.88 19.53 -6.60
N ALA A 146 -5.40 20.73 -6.87
CA ALA A 146 -5.46 21.82 -5.91
C ALA A 146 -6.34 21.49 -4.70
N HIS A 147 -7.46 20.80 -4.91
CA HIS A 147 -8.33 20.34 -3.83
C HIS A 147 -7.56 19.41 -2.86
N TYR A 148 -6.88 18.39 -3.37
CA TYR A 148 -6.09 17.48 -2.53
C TYR A 148 -4.97 18.19 -1.76
N LEU A 149 -4.31 19.18 -2.38
CA LEU A 149 -3.31 20.01 -1.70
C LEU A 149 -3.92 20.84 -0.56
N ALA A 150 -5.11 21.41 -0.79
CA ALA A 150 -5.82 22.17 0.22
C ALA A 150 -6.20 21.28 1.42
N MET A 151 -6.75 20.09 1.18
CA MET A 151 -7.09 19.14 2.25
C MET A 151 -5.84 18.69 3.04
N SER A 152 -4.73 18.46 2.35
CA SER A 152 -3.45 18.17 3.00
C SER A 152 -3.02 19.31 3.94
N ALA A 153 -3.12 20.56 3.48
CA ALA A 153 -2.74 21.74 4.25
C ALA A 153 -3.65 21.98 5.45
N GLU A 154 -4.95 21.76 5.29
CA GLU A 154 -5.95 21.92 6.34
C GLU A 154 -5.76 20.91 7.48
N TYR A 155 -5.63 19.62 7.15
CA TYR A 155 -5.56 18.58 8.17
C TYR A 155 -4.17 18.37 8.76
N THR A 156 -3.13 18.79 8.05
CA THR A 156 -1.77 18.70 8.58
C THR A 156 -0.95 19.97 8.30
N PRO A 157 -1.29 21.08 8.98
CA PRO A 157 -0.61 22.36 8.80
C PRO A 157 0.75 22.41 9.49
N HIS A 158 0.95 21.65 10.56
CA HIS A 158 2.11 21.81 11.46
C HIS A 158 3.13 20.66 11.40
N GLU A 159 2.86 19.58 10.64
CA GLU A 159 3.90 18.57 10.43
C GLU A 159 4.92 19.07 9.42
N GLY A 160 6.03 19.57 9.95
CA GLY A 160 7.04 20.26 9.14
C GLY A 160 7.60 19.42 7.99
N TRP A 161 7.59 18.09 8.09
CA TRP A 161 8.06 17.23 7.00
C TRP A 161 7.06 17.16 5.84
N ILE A 162 5.75 17.14 6.10
CA ILE A 162 4.70 17.18 5.07
C ILE A 162 4.64 18.56 4.43
N ALA A 163 4.72 19.62 5.24
CA ALA A 163 4.75 20.99 4.73
C ALA A 163 5.93 21.21 3.78
N ARG A 164 7.15 20.85 4.19
CA ARG A 164 8.34 20.91 3.30
C ARG A 164 8.16 20.08 2.04
N ARG A 165 7.55 18.89 2.14
CA ARG A 165 7.30 18.04 0.98
C ARG A 165 6.30 18.66 0.02
N ARG A 166 5.26 19.36 0.49
CA ARG A 166 4.38 20.15 -0.37
C ARG A 166 5.16 21.21 -1.13
N ASP A 167 5.91 22.04 -0.42
CA ASP A 167 6.66 23.17 -0.99
C ASP A 167 7.75 22.73 -1.99
N GLN A 168 8.34 21.56 -1.78
CA GLN A 168 9.33 20.99 -2.69
C GLN A 168 8.72 20.42 -3.97
N LEU A 169 7.48 19.94 -3.87
CA LEU A 169 6.85 19.20 -4.95
C LEU A 169 5.89 20.06 -5.77
N PHE A 170 5.29 21.12 -5.23
CA PHE A 170 4.28 21.96 -5.88
C PHE A 170 4.59 23.44 -5.65
#